data_AF-A0A2S6RZW6-F1
#
_entry.id   AF-A0A2S6RZW6-F1
#
_cell.length_a   1.000
_cell.length_b   1.000
_cell.length_c   1.000
_cell.angle_alpha   90.00
_cell.angle_beta   90.00
_cell.angle_gamma   90.00
#
_symmetry.space_group_name_H-M   'P 1'
#
loop_
_entity.id
_entity.type
_entity.pdbx_description
1 polymer ?
#
loop_
_entity_poly.entity_id
_entity_poly.type
_entity_poly.pdbx_seq_one_letter_code
_entity_poly.pdbx_strand_id
1 'polypeptide(L)'
;MFSRDSDKKERSYTSSSVIGTEMQINGNIKCQGHLVLKGKVKGNIECENLNISSEGNLRGNIKSHQSVIGGNFEGDVFSESLAIESSANIKG
;
A
#
# COMPACT_ATOMS: atom_id res chain seq x y z
N MET A 1 -17.24 24.74 22.36
CA MET A 1 -17.59 24.46 20.95
C MET A 1 -16.39 24.78 20.08
N PHE A 2 -15.56 23.81 19.68
CA PHE A 2 -14.62 23.92 18.55
C PHE A 2 -14.27 22.51 18.02
N SER A 3 -14.39 22.35 16.69
CA SER A 3 -13.90 21.26 15.80
C SER A 3 -14.40 19.83 16.12
N ARG A 4 -15.22 19.12 15.35
CA ARG A 4 -15.54 19.09 13.90
C ARG A 4 -14.36 18.80 12.97
N ASP A 5 -13.61 17.74 13.26
CA ASP A 5 -12.95 16.97 12.21
C ASP A 5 -13.48 15.53 12.23
N SER A 6 -14.05 15.16 11.09
CA SER A 6 -14.73 13.90 10.85
C SER A 6 -13.68 12.95 10.28
N ASP A 7 -13.05 12.16 11.15
CA ASP A 7 -12.17 11.07 10.71
C ASP A 7 -12.97 10.15 9.77
N LYS A 8 -12.54 10.17 8.51
CA LYS A 8 -13.15 9.45 7.39
C LYS A 8 -13.22 7.96 7.73
N LYS A 9 -14.44 7.42 7.62
CA LYS A 9 -14.78 5.98 7.59
C LYS A 9 -13.67 5.12 6.95
N GLU A 10 -12.90 4.41 7.76
CA GLU A 10 -12.30 3.15 7.33
C GLU A 10 -13.27 2.02 7.68
N ARG A 11 -13.75 1.34 6.65
CA ARG A 11 -14.54 0.12 6.81
C ARG A 11 -13.66 -0.89 7.53
N SER A 12 -14.13 -1.34 8.69
CA SER A 12 -13.57 -2.46 9.45
C SER A 12 -13.46 -3.70 8.55
N TYR A 13 -12.29 -3.92 7.96
CA TYR A 13 -11.78 -5.26 7.72
C TYR A 13 -11.07 -5.65 9.01
N THR A 14 -11.57 -6.67 9.69
CA THR A 14 -11.08 -7.13 10.99
C THR A 14 -9.64 -7.69 10.95
N SER A 15 -8.99 -7.70 9.79
CA SER A 15 -7.60 -8.11 9.59
C SER A 15 -6.90 -7.28 8.51
N SER A 16 -6.15 -6.27 8.95
CA SER A 16 -5.13 -5.61 8.10
C SER A 16 -3.81 -6.37 8.21
N SER A 17 -3.26 -6.82 7.08
CA SER A 17 -1.92 -7.38 7.04
C SER A 17 -0.92 -6.23 7.02
N VAL A 18 0.03 -6.21 7.95
CA VAL A 18 1.03 -5.14 8.05
C VAL A 18 2.42 -5.72 7.84
N ILE A 19 3.15 -5.17 6.86
CA ILE A 19 4.57 -5.44 6.64
C ILE A 19 5.35 -4.34 7.35
N GLY A 20 6.02 -4.71 8.45
CA GLY A 20 6.80 -3.79 9.27
C GLY A 20 7.99 -3.19 8.52
N THR A 21 8.50 -2.05 9.01
CA THR A 21 9.59 -1.26 8.40
C THR A 21 10.90 -2.05 8.25
N GLU A 22 11.20 -2.94 9.20
CA GLU A 22 12.39 -3.80 9.16
C GLU A 22 12.21 -5.09 8.36
N MET A 23 11.00 -5.36 7.84
CA MET A 23 10.75 -6.56 7.05
C MET A 23 11.19 -6.35 5.61
N GLN A 24 11.92 -7.33 5.08
CA GLN A 24 12.22 -7.44 3.65
C GLN A 24 11.61 -8.71 3.10
N ILE A 25 10.68 -8.55 2.15
CA ILE A 25 10.03 -9.68 1.48
C ILE A 25 10.53 -9.75 0.04
N ASN A 26 10.96 -10.93 -0.38
CA ASN A 26 11.36 -11.18 -1.76
C ASN A 26 10.57 -12.36 -2.31
N GLY A 27 9.64 -12.12 -3.23
CA GLY A 27 8.76 -13.15 -3.77
C GLY A 27 7.38 -12.64 -4.17
N ASN A 28 6.40 -13.56 -4.24
CA ASN A 28 5.02 -13.23 -4.58
C ASN A 28 4.18 -13.16 -3.31
N ILE A 29 3.47 -12.04 -3.12
CA ILE A 29 2.57 -11.81 -2.00
C ILE A 29 1.14 -11.86 -2.53
N LYS A 30 0.29 -12.66 -1.90
CA LYS A 30 -1.16 -12.66 -2.15
C LYS A 30 -1.90 -12.34 -0.87
N CYS A 31 -2.75 -11.33 -0.89
CA CYS A 31 -3.56 -10.92 0.25
C CYS A 31 -4.99 -10.65 -0.22
N GLN A 32 -6.00 -11.28 0.39
CA GLN A 32 -7.39 -11.09 -0.03
C GLN A 32 -8.03 -9.81 0.53
N GLY A 33 -7.36 -9.08 1.41
CA GLY A 33 -7.91 -7.91 2.08
C GLY A 33 -7.00 -6.69 1.99
N HIS A 34 -6.88 -6.00 3.12
CA HIS A 34 -6.04 -4.81 3.25
C HIS A 34 -4.60 -5.18 3.57
N LEU A 35 -3.67 -4.68 2.76
CA LEU A 35 -2.24 -4.79 2.96
C LEU A 35 -1.64 -3.40 3.20
N VAL A 36 -0.99 -3.24 4.35
CA VAL A 36 -0.22 -2.04 4.69
C VAL A 36 1.26 -2.36 4.61
N LEU A 37 1.97 -1.64 3.75
CA LEU A 37 3.38 -1.84 3.47
C LEU A 37 4.18 -0.66 4.04
N LYS A 38 4.92 -0.92 5.12
CA LYS A 38 5.87 0.02 5.71
C LYS A 38 7.33 -0.38 5.47
N GLY A 39 7.57 -1.66 5.17
CA GLY A 39 8.90 -2.22 4.90
C GLY A 39 9.28 -2.25 3.43
N LYS A 40 10.16 -3.20 3.09
CA LYS A 40 10.69 -3.39 1.74
C LYS A 40 10.10 -4.64 1.10
N VAL A 41 9.52 -4.51 -0.08
CA VAL A 41 9.04 -5.65 -0.87
C VAL A 41 9.66 -5.63 -2.25
N LYS A 42 10.17 -6.79 -2.66
CA LYS A 42 10.69 -7.01 -4.00
C LYS A 42 10.00 -8.22 -4.63
N GLY A 43 9.23 -7.98 -5.69
CA GLY A 43 8.46 -9.02 -6.39
C GLY A 43 7.04 -8.57 -6.71
N ASN A 44 6.11 -9.52 -6.79
CA ASN A 44 4.73 -9.24 -7.21
C ASN A 44 3.79 -9.21 -6.01
N ILE A 45 2.94 -8.19 -5.93
CA ILE A 45 1.90 -8.09 -4.91
C ILE A 45 0.53 -8.17 -5.57
N GLU A 46 -0.29 -9.12 -5.13
CA GLU A 46 -1.69 -9.24 -5.54
C GLU A 46 -2.58 -9.07 -4.30
N CYS A 47 -3.36 -7.97 -4.26
CA CYS A 47 -4.28 -7.72 -3.15
C CYS A 47 -5.49 -6.88 -3.51
N GLU A 48 -6.56 -6.89 -2.71
CA GLU A 48 -7.70 -6.01 -2.96
C GLU A 48 -7.34 -4.54 -2.72
N ASN A 49 -6.78 -4.25 -1.54
CA ASN A 49 -6.44 -2.91 -1.10
C ASN A 49 -4.97 -2.84 -0.67
N LEU A 50 -4.16 -2.06 -1.37
CA LEU A 50 -2.76 -1.81 -1.04
C LEU A 50 -2.59 -0.39 -0.48
N ASN A 51 -1.93 -0.26 0.66
CA ASN A 51 -1.49 1.01 1.20
C ASN A 51 0.01 0.97 1.44
N ILE A 52 0.77 1.78 0.71
CA ILE A 52 2.21 1.94 0.89
C ILE A 52 2.41 3.19 1.73
N SER A 53 2.88 3.03 2.97
CA SER A 53 3.26 4.17 3.81
C SER A 53 4.48 4.90 3.23
N SER A 54 4.74 6.12 3.71
CA SER A 54 5.89 6.95 3.29
C SER A 54 7.25 6.26 3.39
N GLU A 55 7.42 5.39 4.39
CA GLU A 55 8.65 4.59 4.59
C GLU A 55 8.70 3.32 3.71
N GLY A 56 7.56 2.95 3.13
CA GLY A 56 7.41 1.74 2.32
C GLY A 56 8.23 1.83 1.04
N ASN A 57 8.97 0.76 0.74
CA ASN A 57 9.70 0.60 -0.49
C ASN A 57 9.22 -0.64 -1.23
N LEU A 58 8.73 -0.46 -2.46
CA LEU A 58 8.25 -1.58 -3.25
C LEU A 58 8.93 -1.57 -4.62
N ARG A 59 9.51 -2.70 -4.99
CA ARG A 59 10.14 -2.95 -6.29
C ARG A 59 9.50 -4.14 -6.99
N GLY A 60 8.83 -3.91 -8.11
CA GLY A 60 8.21 -4.95 -8.93
C GLY A 60 6.79 -4.59 -9.35
N ASN A 61 5.92 -5.59 -9.47
CA ASN A 61 4.58 -5.40 -10.01
C ASN A 61 3.52 -5.37 -8.91
N ILE A 62 2.66 -4.36 -8.95
CA ILE A 62 1.47 -4.28 -8.11
C ILE A 62 0.26 -4.67 -8.95
N LYS A 63 -0.59 -5.55 -8.40
CA LYS A 63 -1.91 -5.85 -8.92
C LYS A 63 -2.93 -5.70 -7.81
N SER A 64 -3.81 -4.70 -7.92
CA SER A 64 -4.84 -4.47 -6.89
C SER A 64 -6.08 -3.76 -7.42
N HIS A 65 -7.17 -3.73 -6.65
CA HIS A 65 -8.32 -2.91 -7.02
C HIS A 65 -8.07 -1.46 -6.62
N GLN A 66 -7.73 -1.23 -5.35
CA GLN A 66 -7.37 0.08 -4.85
C GLN A 66 -5.93 0.10 -4.35
N SER A 67 -5.13 1.02 -4.87
CA SER A 67 -3.75 1.26 -4.43
C SER A 67 -3.61 2.68 -3.93
N VAL A 68 -3.05 2.84 -2.73
CA VAL A 68 -2.60 4.11 -2.17
C VAL A 68 -1.09 4.05 -2.06
N ILE A 69 -0.40 4.92 -2.79
CA ILE A 69 1.05 5.01 -2.76
C ILE A 69 1.44 6.29 -2.06
N GLY A 70 2.06 6.19 -0.88
CA GLY A 70 2.66 7.32 -0.17
C GLY A 70 4.18 7.23 -0.02
N GLY A 71 4.78 6.08 -0.34
CA GLY A 71 6.22 5.84 -0.26
C GLY A 71 6.90 5.72 -1.62
N ASN A 72 7.99 4.95 -1.66
CA ASN A 72 8.83 4.81 -2.84
C ASN A 72 8.51 3.50 -3.58
N PHE A 73 7.96 3.62 -4.79
CA PHE A 73 7.55 2.51 -5.63
C PHE A 73 8.35 2.52 -6.94
N GLU A 74 8.82 1.35 -7.40
CA GLU A 74 9.57 1.19 -8.64
C GLU A 74 9.12 -0.08 -9.41
N GLY A 75 8.58 0.09 -10.61
CA GLY A 75 8.02 -0.97 -11.47
C GLY A 75 6.64 -0.63 -12.02
N ASP A 76 5.82 -1.66 -12.31
CA ASP A 76 4.50 -1.50 -12.92
C ASP A 76 3.35 -1.59 -11.90
N VAL A 77 2.35 -0.71 -12.03
CA VAL A 77 1.13 -0.72 -11.21
C VAL A 77 -0.09 -1.01 -12.07
N PHE A 78 -0.77 -2.11 -11.75
CA PHE A 78 -2.06 -2.47 -12.31
C PHE A 78 -3.13 -2.31 -11.23
N SER A 79 -3.81 -1.17 -11.22
CA SER A 79 -4.92 -0.93 -10.31
C SER A 79 -6.09 -0.19 -10.95
N GLU A 80 -7.31 -0.54 -10.56
CA GLU A 80 -8.53 0.15 -11.02
C GLU A 80 -8.64 1.56 -10.43
N SER A 81 -8.23 1.74 -9.18
CA SER A 81 -8.17 3.02 -8.50
C SER A 81 -6.80 3.22 -7.86
N LEU A 82 -6.10 4.26 -8.31
CA LEU A 82 -4.80 4.65 -7.77
C LEU A 82 -4.92 6.01 -7.09
N ALA A 83 -4.56 6.07 -5.81
CA ALA A 83 -4.35 7.30 -5.07
C ALA A 83 -2.86 7.47 -4.78
N ILE A 84 -2.37 8.69 -4.96
CA ILE A 84 -0.96 9.02 -4.78
C ILE A 84 -0.91 10.12 -3.73
N GLU A 85 -0.20 9.88 -2.63
CA GLU A 85 0.02 10.90 -1.60
C GLU A 85 1.18 11.82 -1.98
N SER A 86 1.28 12.98 -1.35
CA SER A 86 2.29 14.00 -1.67
C SER A 86 3.73 13.53 -1.47
N SER A 87 3.96 12.54 -0.60
CA SER A 87 5.27 11.95 -0.33
C SER A 87 5.66 10.82 -1.29
N ALA A 88 4.77 10.44 -2.21
CA ALA A 88 4.97 9.30 -3.09
C ALA A 88 6.04 9.57 -4.16
N ASN A 89 6.88 8.57 -4.40
CA ASN A 89 7.87 8.59 -5.48
C ASN A 89 7.71 7.31 -6.32
N ILE A 90 7.27 7.48 -7.56
CA ILE A 90 6.96 6.38 -8.48
C ILE A 90 7.98 6.38 -9.61
N LYS A 91 8.62 5.25 -9.84
CA LYS A 91 9.55 5.01 -10.94
C LYS A 91 9.10 3.80 -11.76
N GLY A 92 8.33 4.03 -12.81
CA GLY A 92 7.88 2.99 -13.75
C GLY A 92 8.64 3.10 -15.06
#